data_AF-A0AAW5L9S2-F1
#
_entry.id   AF-A0AAW5L9S2-F1
#
_cell.length_a   1.000
_cell.length_b   1.000
_cell.length_c   1.000
_cell.angle_alpha   90.00
_cell.angle_beta   90.00
_cell.angle_gamma   90.00
#
_symmetry.space_group_name_H-M   'P 1'
#
loop_
_entity.id
_entity.type
_entity.pdbx_description
1 polymer ?
#
loop_
_entity_poly.entity_id
_entity_poly.type
_entity_poly.pdbx_seq_one_letter_code
_entity_poly.pdbx_strand_id
1 'polypeptide(L)'
;LFKAMIQNDYRALPTQCSQSIMKGLFQNWKSFFASLKDYKKNPNKYAGPPRIPKYIRSSEKEILYTNQDCIIKNGRFLKFPKTKLQLNIGKLGFTEGKLKQVRVIPKYNEYVVELVIDVPSEQQMIEENARYMSIDLGIDNLATIVTNTGMKPVLVKGKH
;
A
#
# COMPACT_ATOMS: atom_id res chain seq x y z
N LEU A 1 11.37 -10.28 -21.56
CA LEU A 1 10.94 -11.68 -21.78
C LEU A 1 9.47 -11.79 -22.17
N PHE A 2 8.49 -11.73 -21.25
CA PHE A 2 7.05 -11.91 -21.56
C PHE A 2 6.48 -11.00 -22.66
N LYS A 3 6.86 -9.71 -22.68
CA LYS A 3 6.46 -8.76 -23.73
C LYS A 3 6.97 -9.18 -25.12
N ALA A 4 8.22 -9.65 -25.19
CA ALA A 4 8.90 -10.08 -26.42
C ALA A 4 8.37 -11.44 -26.92
N MET A 5 8.02 -12.33 -26.00
CA MET A 5 7.43 -13.64 -26.30
C MET A 5 5.94 -13.57 -26.68
N ILE A 6 5.35 -12.36 -26.72
CA ILE A 6 3.92 -12.16 -27.02
C ILE A 6 3.04 -13.03 -26.12
N GLN A 7 3.38 -13.12 -24.83
CA GLN A 7 2.62 -13.98 -23.91
C GLN A 7 1.21 -13.40 -23.69
N ASN A 8 0.19 -14.25 -23.88
CA ASN A 8 -1.22 -13.84 -23.92
C ASN A 8 -1.70 -13.20 -22.61
N ASP A 9 -1.45 -13.83 -21.46
CA ASP A 9 -1.92 -13.33 -20.16
C ASP A 9 -1.27 -11.98 -19.80
N TYR A 10 0.02 -11.84 -20.10
CA TYR A 10 0.77 -10.62 -19.91
C TYR A 10 0.21 -9.48 -20.77
N ARG A 11 -0.30 -9.77 -21.97
CA ARG A 11 -0.94 -8.80 -22.86
C ARG A 11 -2.43 -8.58 -22.57
N ALA A 12 -3.07 -9.49 -21.83
CA ALA A 12 -4.47 -9.38 -21.42
C ALA A 12 -4.70 -8.17 -20.50
N LEU A 13 -3.72 -7.79 -19.70
CA LEU A 13 -3.74 -6.58 -18.87
C LEU A 13 -2.94 -5.42 -19.51
N PRO A 14 -3.12 -4.17 -19.05
CA PRO A 14 -2.22 -3.07 -19.39
C PRO A 14 -0.78 -3.41 -19.01
N THR A 15 0.19 -2.93 -19.79
CA THR A 15 1.59 -3.36 -19.63
C THR A 15 2.15 -3.03 -18.24
N GLN A 16 1.82 -1.86 -17.67
CA GLN A 16 2.30 -1.48 -16.34
C GLN A 16 1.68 -2.34 -15.24
N CYS A 17 0.39 -2.66 -15.38
CA CYS A 17 -0.30 -3.61 -14.52
C CYS A 17 0.38 -4.99 -14.51
N SER A 18 0.62 -5.57 -15.69
CA SER A 18 1.33 -6.86 -15.82
C SER A 18 2.73 -6.82 -15.21
N GLN A 19 3.46 -5.71 -15.39
CA GLN A 19 4.77 -5.52 -14.77
C GLN A 19 4.69 -5.45 -13.25
N SER A 20 3.67 -4.82 -12.69
CA SER A 20 3.45 -4.76 -11.24
C SER A 20 3.23 -6.15 -10.63
N ILE A 21 2.40 -6.97 -11.28
CA ILE A 21 2.16 -8.37 -10.88
C ILE A 21 3.47 -9.16 -10.89
N MET A 22 4.25 -9.04 -11.96
CA MET A 22 5.55 -9.72 -12.08
C MET A 22 6.54 -9.26 -11.00
N LYS A 23 6.60 -7.96 -10.70
CA LYS A 23 7.44 -7.42 -9.62
C LYS A 23 7.03 -7.99 -8.26
N GLY A 24 5.73 -8.06 -7.97
CA GLY A 24 5.22 -8.68 -6.75
C GLY A 24 5.62 -10.16 -6.65
N LEU A 25 5.48 -10.92 -7.74
CA LEU A 25 5.90 -12.32 -7.80
C LEU A 25 7.40 -12.47 -7.50
N PHE A 26 8.26 -11.69 -8.18
CA PHE A 26 9.71 -11.75 -7.95
C PHE A 26 10.08 -11.36 -6.53
N GLN A 27 9.43 -10.34 -5.97
CA GLN A 27 9.65 -9.93 -4.58
C GLN A 27 9.26 -11.05 -3.60
N ASN A 28 8.12 -11.72 -3.82
CA ASN A 28 7.68 -12.83 -2.98
C ASN A 28 8.69 -13.98 -2.98
N TRP A 29 9.22 -14.35 -4.14
CA TRP A 29 10.26 -15.37 -4.25
C TRP A 29 11.58 -14.95 -3.59
N LYS A 30 12.01 -13.71 -3.83
CA LYS A 30 13.22 -13.15 -3.20
C LYS A 30 13.10 -13.19 -1.67
N SER A 31 11.95 -12.76 -1.13
CA SER A 31 11.66 -12.80 0.30
C SER A 31 11.65 -14.24 0.83
N PHE A 32 11.01 -15.18 0.13
CA PHE A 32 10.99 -16.59 0.53
C PHE A 32 12.39 -17.19 0.68
N PHE A 33 13.27 -17.00 -0.31
CA PHE A 33 14.63 -17.53 -0.24
C PHE A 33 15.46 -16.83 0.85
N ALA A 34 15.26 -15.53 1.05
CA ALA A 34 15.91 -14.80 2.14
C ALA A 34 15.48 -15.34 3.51
N SER A 35 14.17 -15.52 3.73
CA SER A 35 13.63 -16.11 4.96
C SER A 35 14.08 -17.55 5.15
N LEU A 36 14.14 -18.36 4.09
CA LEU A 36 14.62 -19.76 4.18
C LEU A 36 16.10 -19.82 4.59
N LYS A 37 16.93 -18.92 4.06
CA LYS A 37 18.35 -18.82 4.44
C LYS A 37 18.52 -18.40 5.89
N ASP A 38 17.72 -17.44 6.37
CA ASP A 38 17.78 -16.99 7.76
C ASP A 38 17.22 -18.04 8.72
N TYR A 39 16.10 -18.70 8.39
CA TYR A 39 15.53 -19.80 9.17
C TYR A 39 16.54 -20.93 9.41
N LYS A 40 17.32 -21.31 8.38
CA LYS A 40 18.37 -22.34 8.51
C LYS A 40 19.44 -21.99 9.55
N LYS A 41 19.67 -20.69 9.80
CA LYS A 41 20.64 -20.20 10.79
C LYS A 41 19.98 -19.93 12.15
N ASN A 42 18.76 -19.42 12.13
CA ASN A 42 18.04 -18.86 13.27
C ASN A 42 16.61 -19.46 13.37
N PRO A 43 16.45 -20.77 13.57
CA PRO A 43 15.13 -21.41 13.53
C PRO A 43 14.16 -20.86 14.59
N ASN A 44 14.66 -20.53 15.78
CA ASN A 44 13.86 -20.01 16.90
C ASN A 44 13.24 -18.62 16.65
N LYS A 45 13.68 -17.90 15.60
CA LYS A 45 13.11 -16.59 15.22
C LYS A 45 11.78 -16.74 14.48
N TYR A 46 11.39 -17.96 14.12
CA TYR A 46 10.21 -18.25 13.31
C TYR A 46 9.30 -19.24 14.03
N ALA A 47 7.98 -19.09 13.86
CA ALA A 47 7.01 -20.08 14.35
C ALA A 47 7.06 -21.41 13.57
N GLY A 48 7.83 -21.47 12.48
CA GLY A 48 8.01 -22.66 11.66
C GLY A 48 8.77 -22.34 10.35
N PRO A 49 9.03 -23.37 9.52
CA PRO A 49 9.76 -23.18 8.28
C PRO A 49 8.99 -22.24 7.32
N PRO A 50 9.69 -21.30 6.65
CA PRO A 50 9.10 -20.47 5.61
C PRO A 50 8.40 -21.31 4.56
N ARG A 51 7.19 -20.90 4.17
CA ARG A 51 6.37 -21.62 3.19
C ARG A 51 6.56 -21.04 1.80
N ILE A 52 6.58 -21.94 0.81
CA ILE A 52 6.69 -21.55 -0.60
C ILE A 52 5.51 -20.67 -1.02
N PRO A 53 5.74 -19.59 -1.81
CA PRO A 53 4.66 -18.84 -2.43
C PRO A 53 3.76 -19.77 -3.26
N LYS A 54 2.45 -19.58 -3.16
CA LYS A 54 1.45 -20.41 -3.87
C LYS A 54 0.69 -19.58 -4.90
N TYR A 55 0.17 -20.27 -5.91
CA TYR A 55 -0.82 -19.69 -6.80
C TYR A 55 -2.12 -19.38 -6.06
N ILE A 56 -2.81 -18.36 -6.55
CA ILE A 56 -4.14 -18.02 -6.07
C ILE A 56 -5.13 -19.12 -6.44
N ARG A 57 -6.10 -19.40 -5.55
CA ARG A 57 -7.21 -20.32 -5.81
C ARG A 57 -8.51 -19.62 -6.21
N SER A 58 -8.64 -18.35 -5.83
CA SER A 58 -9.73 -17.46 -6.25
C SER A 58 -9.61 -17.12 -7.73
N SER A 59 -10.75 -16.96 -8.40
CA SER A 59 -10.85 -16.44 -9.77
C SER A 59 -10.53 -14.94 -9.86
N GLU A 60 -10.60 -14.22 -8.74
CA GLU A 60 -10.38 -12.79 -8.66
C GLU A 60 -9.20 -12.46 -7.73
N LYS A 61 -8.43 -11.44 -8.11
CA LYS A 61 -7.33 -10.90 -7.32
C LYS A 61 -7.28 -9.39 -7.46
N GLU A 62 -6.72 -8.74 -6.44
CA GLU A 62 -6.35 -7.34 -6.47
C GLU A 62 -5.52 -7.00 -7.71
N ILE A 63 -5.87 -5.89 -8.35
CA ILE A 63 -5.12 -5.31 -9.46
C ILE A 63 -4.66 -3.90 -9.10
N LEU A 64 -3.41 -3.60 -9.47
CA LEU A 64 -2.79 -2.29 -9.33
C LEU A 64 -2.64 -1.65 -10.71
N TYR A 65 -3.21 -0.47 -10.86
CA TYR A 65 -2.98 0.43 -12.01
C TYR A 65 -2.12 1.61 -11.58
N THR A 66 -1.24 2.04 -12.48
CA THR A 66 -0.46 3.27 -12.28
C THR A 66 -1.22 4.46 -12.86
N ASN A 67 -0.74 5.68 -12.57
CA ASN A 67 -1.25 6.89 -13.18
C ASN A 67 -1.01 7.03 -14.70
N GLN A 68 -0.26 6.11 -15.31
CA GLN A 68 -0.16 5.99 -16.76
C GLN A 68 -1.35 5.22 -17.35
N ASP A 69 -1.93 4.31 -16.57
CA ASP A 69 -3.05 3.47 -16.98
C ASP A 69 -4.40 4.11 -16.61
N CYS A 70 -4.48 4.77 -15.44
CA CYS A 70 -5.67 5.40 -14.91
C CYS A 70 -5.50 6.92 -14.75
N ILE A 71 -6.54 7.69 -15.12
CA ILE A 71 -6.52 9.16 -15.06
C ILE A 71 -7.85 9.67 -14.50
N ILE A 72 -7.79 10.71 -13.66
CA ILE A 72 -8.97 11.45 -13.20
C ILE A 72 -9.33 12.51 -14.26
N LYS A 73 -10.57 12.48 -14.74
CA LYS A 73 -11.13 13.42 -15.71
C LYS A 73 -12.14 14.34 -15.04
N ASN A 74 -12.08 15.61 -15.42
CA ASN A 74 -13.03 16.65 -14.99
C ASN A 74 -13.21 16.73 -13.46
N GLY A 75 -12.18 16.38 -12.69
CA GLY A 75 -12.20 16.35 -11.22
C GLY A 75 -13.19 15.36 -10.60
N ARG A 76 -13.81 14.46 -11.37
CA ARG A 76 -14.95 13.66 -10.88
C ARG A 76 -14.97 12.21 -11.38
N PHE A 77 -14.31 11.91 -12.47
CA PHE A 77 -14.42 10.60 -13.12
C PHE A 77 -13.08 9.91 -13.21
N LEU A 78 -12.97 8.69 -12.67
CA LEU A 78 -11.80 7.85 -12.85
C LEU A 78 -11.97 7.02 -14.13
N LYS A 79 -11.07 7.19 -15.08
CA LYS A 79 -11.02 6.37 -16.30
C LYS A 79 -10.06 5.20 -16.11
N PHE A 80 -10.54 3.99 -16.39
CA PHE A 80 -9.73 2.78 -16.42
C PHE A 80 -9.16 2.50 -17.83
N PRO A 81 -8.02 1.80 -17.92
CA PRO A 81 -7.46 1.37 -19.20
C PRO A 81 -8.32 0.28 -19.85
N LYS A 82 -8.20 0.12 -21.17
CA LYS A 82 -8.90 -0.91 -21.96
C LYS A 82 -10.44 -0.88 -21.91
N THR A 83 -11.03 0.16 -21.34
CA THR A 83 -12.49 0.37 -21.34
C THR A 83 -12.83 1.84 -21.59
N LYS A 84 -14.03 2.08 -22.12
CA LYS A 84 -14.62 3.43 -22.24
C LYS A 84 -15.36 3.84 -20.97
N LEU A 85 -15.64 2.90 -20.07
CA LEU A 85 -16.34 3.15 -18.81
C LEU A 85 -15.54 4.10 -17.92
N GLN A 86 -16.27 4.91 -17.16
CA GLN A 86 -15.72 5.85 -16.19
C GLN A 86 -16.45 5.67 -14.88
N LEU A 87 -15.69 5.59 -13.79
CA LEU A 87 -16.24 5.51 -12.44
C LEU A 87 -16.39 6.92 -11.89
N ASN A 88 -17.59 7.29 -11.45
CA ASN A 88 -17.81 8.56 -10.76
C ASN A 88 -17.26 8.47 -9.34
N ILE A 89 -16.14 9.14 -9.08
CA ILE A 89 -15.46 9.17 -7.78
C ILE A 89 -15.86 10.40 -6.96
N GLY A 90 -16.82 11.20 -7.45
CA GLY A 90 -17.34 12.36 -6.74
C GLY A 90 -16.25 13.35 -6.35
N LYS A 91 -16.27 13.78 -5.08
CA LYS A 91 -15.34 14.78 -4.55
C LYS A 91 -13.89 14.30 -4.44
N LEU A 92 -13.65 12.98 -4.48
CA LEU A 92 -12.29 12.41 -4.40
C LEU A 92 -11.41 12.86 -5.57
N GLY A 93 -12.01 13.21 -6.70
CA GLY A 93 -11.27 13.71 -7.87
C GLY A 93 -10.73 15.15 -7.73
N PHE A 94 -11.11 15.87 -6.68
CA PHE A 94 -10.61 17.21 -6.36
C PHE A 94 -9.51 17.19 -5.27
N THR A 95 -8.99 16.02 -4.92
CA THR A 95 -7.93 15.93 -3.90
C THR A 95 -6.67 16.63 -4.39
N GLU A 96 -6.07 17.46 -3.54
CA GLU A 96 -4.78 18.09 -3.81
C GLU A 96 -3.70 17.01 -3.96
N GLY A 97 -2.86 17.12 -4.99
CA GLY A 97 -1.79 16.18 -5.26
C GLY A 97 -1.94 15.39 -6.57
N LYS A 98 -1.04 14.43 -6.76
CA LYS A 98 -0.91 13.67 -8.00
C LYS A 98 -1.33 12.23 -7.79
N LEU A 99 -2.33 11.77 -8.55
CA LEU A 99 -2.65 10.34 -8.60
C LEU A 99 -1.38 9.55 -8.97
N LYS A 100 -1.04 8.55 -8.16
CA LYS A 100 0.08 7.63 -8.41
C LYS A 100 -0.40 6.25 -8.80
N GLN A 101 -1.43 5.78 -8.11
CA GLN A 101 -1.87 4.40 -8.20
C GLN A 101 -3.36 4.30 -7.91
N VAL A 102 -3.99 3.31 -8.55
CA VAL A 102 -5.35 2.85 -8.26
C VAL A 102 -5.28 1.37 -7.94
N ARG A 103 -5.86 0.94 -6.82
CA ARG A 103 -6.05 -0.48 -6.51
C ARG A 103 -7.51 -0.86 -6.67
N VAL A 104 -7.76 -1.97 -7.35
CA VAL A 104 -9.10 -2.58 -7.46
C VAL A 104 -9.05 -3.88 -6.69
N ILE A 105 -9.76 -3.94 -5.57
CA ILE A 105 -9.71 -5.06 -4.61
C ILE A 105 -11.09 -5.74 -4.59
N PRO A 106 -11.19 -7.02 -4.95
CA PRO A 106 -12.45 -7.76 -4.82
C PRO A 106 -12.81 -7.92 -3.33
N LYS A 107 -14.05 -7.59 -2.97
CA LYS A 107 -14.58 -7.67 -1.61
C LYS A 107 -16.08 -7.97 -1.65
N TYR A 108 -16.49 -9.17 -1.24
CA TYR A 108 -17.89 -9.59 -1.06
C TYR A 108 -18.86 -9.14 -2.17
N ASN A 109 -18.76 -9.74 -3.36
CA ASN A 109 -19.57 -9.41 -4.54
C ASN A 109 -19.45 -7.96 -5.06
N GLU A 110 -18.51 -7.18 -4.50
CA GLU A 110 -18.22 -5.82 -4.91
C GLU A 110 -16.71 -5.64 -5.11
N TYR A 111 -16.33 -4.46 -5.61
CA TYR A 111 -14.94 -4.05 -5.75
C TYR A 111 -14.70 -2.76 -4.97
N VAL A 112 -13.68 -2.76 -4.11
CA VAL A 112 -13.16 -1.54 -3.49
C VAL A 112 -12.13 -0.92 -4.43
N VAL A 113 -12.35 0.33 -4.81
CA VAL A 113 -11.42 1.10 -5.63
C VAL A 113 -10.70 2.11 -4.74
N GLU A 114 -9.42 1.88 -4.49
CA GLU A 114 -8.59 2.77 -3.69
C GLU A 114 -7.73 3.65 -4.59
N LEU A 115 -7.68 4.95 -4.28
CA LEU A 115 -6.84 5.92 -4.99
C LEU A 115 -5.67 6.30 -4.07
N VAL A 116 -4.45 6.11 -4.57
CA VAL A 116 -3.22 6.56 -3.89
C VAL A 116 -2.77 7.86 -4.54
N ILE A 117 -2.85 8.94 -3.77
CA ILE A 117 -2.55 10.30 -4.20
C ILE A 117 -1.31 10.76 -3.43
N ASP A 118 -0.32 11.21 -4.18
CA ASP A 118 0.90 11.81 -3.66
C ASP A 118 0.65 13.29 -3.44
N VAL A 119 0.52 13.68 -2.18
CA VAL A 119 0.28 15.06 -1.76
C VAL A 119 1.63 15.65 -1.38
N PRO A 120 2.04 16.79 -1.96
CA PRO A 120 3.23 17.49 -1.50
C PRO A 120 3.09 17.78 -0.01
N SER A 121 4.01 17.26 0.80
CA SER A 121 4.13 17.71 2.18
C SER A 121 5.06 18.92 2.21
N GLU A 122 4.55 20.04 2.68
CA GLU A 122 5.42 21.08 3.19
C GLU A 122 6.04 20.53 4.47
N GLN A 123 7.29 20.08 4.39
CA GLN A 123 8.09 19.90 5.60
C GLN A 123 8.28 21.29 6.19
N GLN A 124 7.44 21.68 7.15
CA GLN A 124 7.76 22.82 7.99
C GLN A 124 9.14 22.54 8.59
N MET A 125 10.10 23.42 8.30
CA MET A 125 11.33 23.44 9.07
C MET A 125 10.93 23.82 10.49
N ILE A 126 10.84 22.82 11.37
CA ILE A 126 10.64 23.05 12.79
C ILE A 126 11.96 23.65 13.28
N GLU A 127 11.93 24.92 13.69
CA GLU A 127 13.06 25.50 14.41
C GLU A 127 13.24 24.72 15.71
N GLU A 128 14.46 24.23 15.95
CA GLU A 128 14.83 23.60 17.20
C GLU A 128 14.68 24.61 18.34
N ASN A 129 13.73 24.36 19.22
CA ASN A 129 13.37 25.24 20.32
C ASN A 129 13.65 24.60 21.70
N ALA A 130 14.37 23.47 21.71
CA ALA A 130 14.70 22.67 22.89
C ALA A 130 13.47 22.18 23.67
N ARG A 131 12.29 22.12 23.05
CA ARG A 131 11.06 21.56 23.64
C ARG A 131 10.82 20.19 23.04
N TYR A 132 10.99 19.17 23.87
CA TYR A 132 10.86 17.78 23.47
C TYR A 132 9.60 17.17 24.08
N MET A 133 8.90 16.39 23.26
CA MET A 133 7.80 15.53 23.67
C MET A 133 8.19 14.09 23.39
N SER A 134 8.01 13.21 24.37
CA SER A 134 8.18 11.76 24.20
C SER A 134 6.83 11.08 24.35
N ILE A 135 6.58 10.10 23.48
CA ILE A 135 5.38 9.28 23.47
C ILE A 135 5.83 7.84 23.72
N ASP A 136 5.35 7.25 24.81
CA ASP A 136 5.53 5.84 25.13
C ASP A 136 4.21 5.10 24.94
N LEU A 137 4.18 4.10 24.06
CA LEU A 137 2.98 3.31 23.77
C LEU A 137 2.86 2.17 24.78
N GLY A 138 1.72 2.09 25.47
CA GLY A 138 1.48 1.11 26.54
C GLY A 138 0.39 0.10 26.21
N ILE A 139 0.19 -0.85 27.14
CA ILE A 139 -0.88 -1.87 27.07
C ILE A 139 -2.14 -1.33 27.74
N ASP A 140 -2.05 -0.86 28.99
CA ASP A 140 -3.20 -0.37 29.75
C ASP A 140 -3.62 1.05 29.34
N ASN A 141 -2.64 1.90 29.03
CA ASN A 141 -2.84 3.20 28.40
C ASN A 141 -2.29 3.13 26.98
N LEU A 142 -3.06 3.60 25.99
CA LEU A 142 -2.64 3.61 24.58
C LEU A 142 -1.33 4.36 24.41
N ALA A 143 -1.21 5.51 25.08
CA ALA A 143 -0.01 6.32 25.04
C ALA A 143 0.16 7.12 26.34
N THR A 144 1.41 7.22 26.79
CA THR A 144 1.86 8.16 27.80
C THR A 144 2.65 9.27 27.09
N ILE A 145 2.25 10.51 27.31
CA ILE A 145 2.88 11.68 26.68
C ILE A 145 3.52 12.52 27.78
N VAL A 146 4.84 12.75 27.65
CA VAL A 146 5.63 13.58 28.56
C VAL A 146 6.37 14.66 27.80
N THR A 147 6.62 15.79 28.45
CA THR A 147 7.34 16.94 27.88
C THR A 147 8.42 17.41 28.83
N ASN A 148 9.53 17.93 28.30
CA ASN A 148 10.58 18.57 29.12
C ASN A 148 10.23 20.00 29.58
N THR A 149 9.05 20.52 29.23
CA THR A 149 8.59 21.88 29.56
C THR A 149 7.85 21.97 30.91
N GLY A 150 7.81 20.88 31.68
CA GLY A 150 7.11 20.84 32.97
C GLY A 150 5.58 20.74 32.87
N MET A 151 5.02 20.50 31.68
CA MET A 151 3.59 20.21 31.56
C MET A 151 3.25 18.88 32.23
N LYS A 152 2.02 18.78 32.77
CA LYS A 152 1.53 17.55 33.38
C LYS A 152 1.51 16.42 32.33
N PRO A 153 2.03 15.22 32.66
CA PRO A 153 1.94 14.06 31.78
C PRO A 153 0.50 13.76 31.39
N VAL A 154 0.29 13.37 30.13
CA VAL A 154 -1.03 12.99 29.60
C VAL A 154 -1.06 11.49 29.38
N LEU A 155 -2.09 10.83 29.92
CA LEU A 155 -2.40 9.44 29.64
C LEU A 155 -3.57 9.39 28.66
N VAL A 156 -3.32 8.82 27.48
CA VAL A 156 -4.36 8.54 26.50
C VAL A 156 -4.89 7.14 26.78
N LYS A 157 -6.14 7.05 27.21
CA LYS A 157 -6.80 5.78 27.43
C LYS A 157 -7.08 5.10 26.09
N GLY A 158 -6.65 3.84 25.95
CA GLY A 158 -7.13 2.99 24.87
C GLY A 158 -8.60 2.65 25.13
N LYS A 159 -9.50 2.96 24.21
CA LYS A 159 -10.83 2.33 24.23
C LYS A 159 -10.68 0.95 23.64
N HIS A 160 -11.15 -0.07 24.36
CA HIS A 160 -11.52 -1.34 23.76
C HIS A 160 -12.65 -1.12 22.75
#